data_AF-A0A2D5IFT1-F1
#
_entry.id   AF-A0A2D5IFT1-F1
#
_cell.length_a   1.000
_cell.length_b   1.000
_cell.length_c   1.000
_cell.angle_alpha   90.00
_cell.angle_beta   90.00
_cell.angle_gamma   90.00
#
_symmetry.space_group_name_H-M   'P 1'
#
loop_
_entity.id
_entity.type
_entity.pdbx_description
1 polymer ?
#
loop_
_entity_poly.entity_id
_entity_poly.type
_entity_poly.pdbx_seq_one_letter_code
_entity_poly.pdbx_strand_id
1 'polypeptide(L)'
;PAHFSGTSIDIAISMPESTERAELVVKNEAGSVIFRKLISNDTKEYNWQGEDTAGEIAESGTYQFFVETFKKDASQGETEMAAYQKVKEVQFEEGQYSIIFSGGLVADPKTISAVRD
;
A
#
# COMPACT_ATOMS: atom_id res chain seq x y z
N PRO A 1 1.20 4.02 -5.57
CA PRO A 1 -0.19 3.47 -5.61
C PRO A 1 -0.21 1.95 -5.84
N ALA A 2 -1.25 1.25 -5.37
CA ALA A 2 -1.54 -0.14 -5.68
C ALA A 2 -3.06 -0.38 -5.75
N HIS A 3 -3.50 -1.37 -6.54
CA HIS A 3 -4.91 -1.68 -6.71
C HIS A 3 -5.36 -2.77 -5.74
N PHE A 4 -6.41 -2.50 -4.96
CA PHE A 4 -7.06 -3.45 -4.07
C PHE A 4 -8.29 -4.05 -4.74
N SER A 5 -8.42 -5.37 -4.67
CA SER A 5 -9.55 -6.13 -5.21
C SER A 5 -9.93 -7.31 -4.30
N GLY A 6 -9.86 -7.10 -2.98
CA GLY A 6 -10.13 -8.15 -1.98
C GLY A 6 -8.91 -8.98 -1.59
N THR A 7 -7.72 -8.61 -2.04
CA THR A 7 -6.44 -9.24 -1.64
C THR A 7 -5.59 -8.22 -0.92
N SER A 8 -4.92 -8.64 0.16
CA SER A 8 -4.12 -7.73 0.97
C SER A 8 -2.94 -7.16 0.19
N ILE A 9 -2.53 -5.96 0.61
CA ILE A 9 -1.42 -5.21 0.02
C ILE A 9 -0.33 -5.09 1.08
N ASP A 10 0.89 -5.51 0.73
CA ASP A 10 2.06 -5.34 1.57
C ASP A 10 2.63 -3.95 1.40
N ILE A 11 2.91 -3.27 2.50
CA ILE A 11 3.44 -1.91 2.51
C ILE A 11 4.81 -1.96 3.16
N ALA A 12 5.86 -1.56 2.44
CA ALA A 12 7.19 -1.41 3.01
C ALA A 12 7.28 -0.07 3.72
N ILE A 13 7.52 -0.11 5.03
CA ILE A 13 7.53 1.06 5.90
C ILE A 13 8.97 1.51 6.16
N SER A 14 9.23 2.79 5.90
CA SER A 14 10.48 3.46 6.24
C SER A 14 10.18 4.77 6.95
N MET A 15 10.77 4.96 8.13
CA MET A 15 10.54 6.11 9.00
C MET A 15 11.88 6.59 9.59
N PRO A 16 12.04 7.89 9.89
CA PRO A 16 13.21 8.39 10.60
C PRO A 16 13.31 7.79 12.01
N GLU A 17 14.52 7.50 12.49
CA GLU A 17 14.73 6.99 13.86
C GLU A 17 14.22 7.95 14.95
N SER A 18 14.21 9.26 14.65
CA SER A 18 13.71 10.29 15.56
C SER A 18 12.18 10.38 15.63
N THR A 19 11.44 9.46 15.01
CA THR A 19 9.97 9.43 15.05
C THR A 19 9.51 9.09 16.45
N GLU A 20 8.64 9.94 17.04
CA GLU A 20 8.06 9.68 18.36
C GLU A 20 6.71 8.96 18.23
N ARG A 21 5.95 9.25 17.16
CA ARG A 21 4.68 8.62 16.85
C ARG A 21 4.48 8.54 15.33
N ALA A 22 3.88 7.45 14.85
CA ALA A 22 3.62 7.23 13.44
C ALA A 22 2.19 6.72 13.18
N GLU A 23 1.58 7.20 12.10
CA GLU A 23 0.30 6.71 11.61
C GLU A 23 0.43 6.24 10.16
N LEU A 24 -0.09 5.06 9.87
CA LEU A 24 -0.34 4.62 8.51
C LEU A 24 -1.62 5.30 8.00
N VAL A 25 -1.52 5.92 6.83
CA VAL A 25 -2.60 6.65 6.16
C VAL A 25 -2.79 6.04 4.78
N VAL A 26 -4.01 5.57 4.47
CA VAL A 26 -4.37 5.09 3.14
C VAL A 26 -5.33 6.07 2.51
N LYS A 27 -5.06 6.43 1.26
CA LYS A 27 -5.89 7.34 0.46
C LYS A 27 -6.41 6.64 -0.78
N ASN A 28 -7.66 6.91 -1.15
CA ASN A 28 -8.20 6.49 -2.43
C ASN A 28 -7.68 7.37 -3.59
N GLU A 29 -8.07 7.05 -4.81
CA GLU A 29 -7.67 7.78 -6.04
C GLU A 29 -8.05 9.27 -6.01
N ALA A 30 -9.12 9.65 -5.31
CA ALA A 30 -9.51 11.05 -5.12
C ALA A 30 -8.67 11.79 -4.06
N GLY A 31 -7.70 11.12 -3.43
CA GLY A 31 -6.88 11.67 -2.35
C GLY A 31 -7.59 11.71 -0.99
N SER A 32 -8.77 11.10 -0.86
CA SER A 32 -9.50 11.04 0.40
C SER A 32 -8.91 9.97 1.31
N VAL A 33 -8.70 10.30 2.58
CA VAL A 33 -8.24 9.34 3.60
C VAL A 33 -9.38 8.39 3.95
N ILE A 34 -9.17 7.10 3.70
CA ILE A 34 -10.15 6.04 4.00
C ILE A 34 -9.72 5.19 5.20
N PHE A 35 -8.43 5.12 5.46
CA PHE A 35 -7.86 4.41 6.60
C PHE A 35 -6.77 5.25 7.25
N ARG A 36 -6.80 5.27 8.57
CA ARG A 36 -5.78 5.89 9.42
C ARG A 36 -5.63 5.08 10.69
N LYS A 37 -4.41 4.66 11.01
CA LYS A 37 -4.12 3.83 12.19
C LYS A 37 -2.73 4.10 12.74
N LEU A 38 -2.63 4.14 14.06
CA LEU A 38 -1.35 4.18 14.76
C LEU A 38 -0.55 2.91 14.47
N ILE A 39 0.72 3.07 14.10
CA ILE A 39 1.67 1.96 13.92
C ILE A 39 2.86 2.14 14.86
N SER A 40 3.54 1.05 15.19
CA SER A 40 4.75 1.11 16.01
C SER A 40 5.91 1.74 15.22
N ASN A 41 6.78 2.51 15.86
CA ASN A 41 7.91 3.20 15.19
C ASN A 41 9.00 2.22 14.68
N ASP A 42 8.97 0.96 15.11
CA ASP A 42 9.85 -0.11 14.61
C ASP A 42 9.23 -0.91 13.45
N THR A 43 7.98 -0.62 13.07
CA THR A 43 7.28 -1.28 11.95
C THR A 43 8.09 -1.14 10.66
N LYS A 44 8.41 -2.28 10.03
CA LYS A 44 9.09 -2.34 8.73
C LYS A 44 8.18 -2.76 7.58
N GLU A 45 7.14 -3.50 7.90
CA GLU A 45 6.12 -3.93 6.94
C GLU A 45 4.74 -3.86 7.57
N TYR A 46 3.73 -3.52 6.78
CA TYR A 46 2.32 -3.58 7.16
C TYR A 46 1.53 -4.29 6.06
N ASN A 47 0.79 -5.33 6.40
CA ASN A 47 -0.14 -6.01 5.49
C ASN A 47 -1.53 -5.39 5.67
N TRP A 48 -1.97 -4.59 4.71
CA TRP A 48 -3.28 -3.95 4.73
C TRP A 48 -4.32 -4.86 4.10
N GLN A 49 -5.37 -5.21 4.83
CA GLN A 49 -6.38 -6.18 4.37
C GLN A 49 -7.48 -5.53 3.54
N GLY A 50 -7.32 -4.25 3.23
CA GLY A 50 -8.36 -3.45 2.62
C GLY A 50 -9.34 -2.87 3.64
N GLU A 51 -9.04 -2.89 4.94
CA GLU A 51 -9.93 -2.30 5.93
C GLU A 51 -9.92 -0.75 5.89
N ASP A 52 -11.06 -0.12 6.13
CA ASP A 52 -11.16 1.33 6.39
C ASP A 52 -11.02 1.64 7.89
N THR A 53 -11.10 2.91 8.28
CA THR A 53 -11.00 3.30 9.72
C THR A 53 -12.15 2.75 10.57
N ALA A 54 -13.30 2.42 9.99
CA ALA A 54 -14.41 1.76 10.70
C ALA A 54 -14.21 0.24 10.84
N GLY A 55 -13.22 -0.33 10.14
CA GLY A 55 -12.95 -1.76 10.06
C GLY A 55 -13.78 -2.48 9.00
N GLU A 56 -14.48 -1.74 8.14
CA GLU A 56 -15.21 -2.27 6.99
C GLU A 56 -14.25 -2.50 5.81
N ILE A 57 -14.59 -3.43 4.91
CA ILE A 57 -13.77 -3.67 3.72
C ILE A 57 -14.01 -2.54 2.71
N ALA A 58 -12.95 -1.86 2.34
CA ALA A 58 -12.95 -0.81 1.33
C ALA A 58 -13.33 -1.35 -0.05
N GLU A 59 -13.84 -0.46 -0.89
CA GLU A 59 -14.19 -0.79 -2.27
C GLU A 59 -12.96 -1.20 -3.08
N SER A 60 -13.18 -2.00 -4.13
CA SER A 60 -12.11 -2.29 -5.08
C SER A 60 -11.69 -1.01 -5.80
N GLY A 61 -10.39 -0.73 -5.86
CA GLY A 61 -9.90 0.52 -6.38
C GLY A 61 -8.41 0.73 -6.18
N THR A 62 -7.91 1.85 -6.68
CA THR A 62 -6.51 2.25 -6.52
C THR A 62 -6.33 3.04 -5.23
N TYR A 63 -5.33 2.64 -4.44
CA TYR A 63 -5.00 3.25 -3.17
C TYR A 63 -3.53 3.67 -3.11
N GLN A 64 -3.26 4.71 -2.33
CA GLN A 64 -1.94 5.21 -2.02
C GLN A 64 -1.68 5.11 -0.52
N PHE A 65 -0.45 4.79 -0.16
CA PHE A 65 -0.06 4.46 1.20
C PHE A 65 0.96 5.46 1.68
N PHE A 66 0.71 6.05 2.85
CA PHE A 66 1.56 7.07 3.42
C PHE A 66 1.82 6.76 4.88
N VAL A 67 2.95 7.23 5.39
CA VAL A 67 3.18 7.32 6.82
C VAL A 67 3.28 8.78 7.20
N GLU A 68 2.42 9.18 8.14
CA GLU A 68 2.53 10.46 8.82
C GLU A 68 3.33 10.27 10.11
N THR A 69 4.38 11.06 10.31
CA THR A 69 5.21 10.99 11.53
C THR A 69 5.03 12.24 12.38
N PHE A 70 5.24 12.10 13.69
CA PHE A 70 5.05 13.18 14.65
C PHE A 70 6.24 13.29 15.62
N LYS A 71 6.51 14.51 16.07
CA LYS A 71 7.43 14.84 17.18
C LYS A 71 6.74 15.83 18.12
N LYS A 72 6.65 15.50 19.41
CA LYS A 72 5.95 16.32 20.42
C LYS A 72 4.59 16.78 19.93
N ASP A 73 3.82 15.84 19.37
CA ASP A 73 2.49 16.02 18.78
C ASP A 73 2.41 16.88 17.51
N ALA A 74 3.52 17.44 17.04
CA ALA A 74 3.57 18.15 15.76
C ALA A 74 3.79 17.18 14.60
N SER A 75 2.89 17.21 13.60
CA SER A 75 3.07 16.47 12.35
C SER A 75 4.35 16.93 11.64
N GLN A 76 5.12 15.97 11.14
CA GLN A 76 6.30 16.18 10.31
C GLN A 76 5.97 15.99 8.82
N GLY A 77 4.71 15.74 8.49
CA GLY A 77 4.25 15.46 7.14
C GLY A 77 4.10 13.98 6.83
N GLU A 78 3.48 13.73 5.67
CA GLU A 78 3.25 12.40 5.12
C GLU A 78 4.33 12.03 4.11
N THR A 79 4.80 10.78 4.16
CA THR A 79 5.74 10.22 3.18
C THR A 79 5.10 9.02 2.50
N GLU A 80 5.09 8.98 1.16
CA GLU A 80 4.52 7.84 0.40
C GLU A 80 5.38 6.59 0.56
N MET A 81 4.73 5.47 0.88
CA MET A 81 5.35 4.17 1.09
C MET A 81 5.17 3.27 -0.14
N ALA A 82 6.14 2.39 -0.38
CA ALA A 82 6.07 1.42 -1.46
C ALA A 82 5.08 0.30 -1.11
N ALA A 83 4.22 -0.05 -2.08
CA ALA A 83 3.22 -1.08 -1.96
C ALA A 83 3.51 -2.24 -2.92
N TYR A 84 3.31 -3.47 -2.44
CA TYR A 84 3.65 -4.70 -3.12
C TYR A 84 2.47 -5.67 -3.08
N GLN A 85 2.31 -6.43 -4.15
CA GLN A 85 1.37 -7.53 -4.25
C GLN A 85 2.07 -8.75 -4.83
N LYS A 86 1.66 -9.93 -4.35
CA LYS A 86 2.28 -11.18 -4.77
C LYS A 86 1.86 -11.54 -6.20
N VAL A 87 2.84 -11.68 -7.08
CA VAL A 87 2.65 -12.25 -8.42
C VAL A 87 2.28 -13.72 -8.28
N LYS A 88 1.21 -14.13 -8.97
CA LYS A 88 0.77 -15.52 -9.09
C LYS A 88 1.31 -16.16 -10.35
N GLU A 89 1.23 -15.44 -11.47
CA GLU A 89 1.57 -15.96 -12.78
C GLU A 89 2.05 -14.84 -13.70
N VAL A 90 2.97 -15.17 -14.60
CA VAL A 90 3.32 -14.34 -15.75
C VAL A 90 2.88 -15.10 -17.00
N GLN A 91 2.00 -14.52 -17.79
CA GLN A 91 1.52 -15.12 -19.02
C GLN A 91 2.11 -14.42 -20.24
N PHE A 92 2.27 -15.17 -21.32
CA PHE A 92 2.66 -14.67 -22.63
C PHE A 92 1.68 -15.19 -23.67
N GLU A 93 0.85 -14.31 -24.20
CA GLU A 93 -0.16 -14.62 -25.22
C GLU A 93 -0.16 -13.54 -26.30
N GLU A 94 -0.30 -13.96 -27.56
CA GLU A 94 -0.37 -13.07 -28.73
C GLU A 94 0.74 -12.00 -28.80
N GLY A 95 1.95 -12.34 -28.35
CA GLY A 95 3.10 -11.44 -28.38
C GLY A 95 3.16 -10.43 -27.22
N GLN A 96 2.29 -10.55 -26.21
CA GLN A 96 2.21 -9.65 -25.07
C GLN A 96 2.37 -10.42 -23.76
N TYR A 97 3.07 -9.78 -22.80
CA TYR A 97 3.19 -10.29 -21.45
C TYR A 97 2.11 -9.69 -20.56
N SER A 98 1.57 -10.49 -19.63
CA SER A 98 0.70 -10.03 -18.55
C SER A 98 1.15 -10.58 -17.20
N ILE A 99 0.98 -9.79 -16.15
CA ILE A 99 1.20 -10.19 -14.76
C ILE A 99 -0.14 -10.45 -14.11
N ILE A 100 -0.35 -11.66 -13.60
CA ILE A 100 -1.50 -12.02 -12.79
C ILE A 100 -1.07 -12.02 -11.33
N PHE A 101 -1.68 -11.15 -10.52
CA PHE A 101 -1.46 -11.12 -9.08
C PHE A 101 -2.30 -12.21 -8.38
N SER A 102 -1.93 -12.52 -7.14
CA SER A 102 -2.63 -13.53 -6.33
C SER A 102 -4.12 -13.23 -6.12
N GLY A 103 -4.51 -11.95 -6.21
CA GLY A 103 -5.90 -11.50 -6.19
C GLY A 103 -6.65 -11.55 -7.52
N GLY A 104 -6.04 -12.09 -8.58
CA GLY A 104 -6.64 -12.17 -9.92
C GLY A 104 -6.55 -10.89 -10.75
N LEU A 105 -6.03 -9.80 -10.18
CA LEU A 105 -5.71 -8.59 -10.92
C LEU A 105 -4.71 -8.91 -12.04
N VAL A 106 -5.00 -8.44 -13.25
CA VAL A 106 -4.12 -8.56 -14.41
C VAL A 106 -3.55 -7.18 -14.72
N ALA A 107 -2.24 -7.06 -14.86
CA ALA A 107 -1.55 -5.82 -15.21
C ALA A 107 -0.55 -6.00 -16.35
N ASP A 108 -0.31 -4.94 -17.10
CA ASP A 108 0.82 -4.85 -18.05
C ASP A 108 2.12 -4.77 -17.24
N PRO A 109 3.14 -5.62 -17.50
CA PRO A 109 4.45 -5.52 -16.85
C PRO A 109 5.07 -4.12 -16.89
N LYS A 110 4.74 -3.30 -17.90
CA LYS A 110 5.22 -1.91 -18.03
C LYS A 110 4.70 -0.96 -16.94
N THR A 111 3.62 -1.32 -16.25
CA THR A 111 3.09 -0.51 -15.13
C THR A 111 3.71 -0.89 -13.79
N ILE A 112 4.62 -1.88 -13.76
CA ILE A 112 5.28 -2.35 -12.54
C ILE A 112 6.54 -1.52 -12.28
N SER A 113 6.59 -0.87 -11.13
CA SER A 113 7.71 0.00 -10.75
C SER A 113 8.88 -0.76 -10.11
N ALA A 114 8.63 -1.91 -9.48
CA ALA A 114 9.66 -2.70 -8.78
C ALA A 114 9.21 -4.16 -8.57
N VAL A 115 10.18 -5.04 -8.34
CA VAL A 115 10.00 -6.43 -7.91
C VAL A 115 10.93 -6.68 -6.71
N ARG A 116 10.49 -7.50 -5.75
CA ARG A 116 11.26 -7.92 -4.56
C ARG A 116 11.15 -9.43 -4.36
N ASP A 117 12.18 -10.03 -3.75
CA ASP A 117 12.22 -11.44 -3.34
C ASP A 117 11.62 -11.67 -1.95
#